data_AF-A0A2A5DRR0-F1
#
_entry.id   AF-A0A2A5DRR0-F1
#
_cell.length_a   1.000
_cell.length_b   1.000
_cell.length_c   1.000
_cell.angle_alpha   90.00
_cell.angle_beta   90.00
_cell.angle_gamma   90.00
#
_symmetry.space_group_name_H-M   'P 1'
#
loop_
_entity.id
_entity.type
_entity.pdbx_description
1 polymer ?
#
loop_
_entity_poly.entity_id
_entity_poly.type
_entity_poly.pdbx_seq_one_letter_code
_entity_poly.pdbx_strand_id
1 'polypeptide(L)'
;MPENTKDLKLTVELRGAPLPKPLNKIATHLYFVIYREKPNDNINLCERWELWETKNAFQKKDPDSLENNDQDSYGHIHKNLKAPNDGVGGGPSFLVKTWIGENALKINQTIYSCNDNFSYKAYYLPWPGPNSNTYISSILEKSRIPYSLPISAIGKDWRGLFQYKKDRETKSFIFQILTFGFKYVANRFWEIHFLGFTYVHHHSTEKQST
;
A
#
# COMPACT_ATOMS: atom_id res chain seq x y z
N MET A 1 -17.76 18.41 19.23
CA MET A 1 -17.38 17.38 20.23
C MET A 1 -16.95 16.14 19.46
N PRO A 2 -15.75 15.57 19.67
CA PRO A 2 -15.37 14.36 18.97
C PRO A 2 -16.16 13.18 19.53
N GLU A 3 -16.93 12.52 18.66
CA GLU A 3 -17.69 11.30 18.93
C GLU A 3 -16.74 10.23 19.51
N ASN A 4 -17.13 9.60 20.62
CA ASN A 4 -16.32 8.65 21.38
C ASN A 4 -16.00 7.42 20.51
N THR A 5 -14.78 7.34 19.98
CA THR A 5 -14.30 6.30 19.04
C THR A 5 -14.15 4.90 19.65
N LYS A 6 -14.58 4.68 20.90
CA LYS A 6 -14.37 3.42 21.63
C LYS A 6 -15.23 2.25 21.16
N ASP A 7 -16.32 2.49 20.43
CA ASP A 7 -17.27 1.44 20.05
C ASP A 7 -17.25 1.07 18.55
N LEU A 8 -16.36 1.68 17.75
CA LEU A 8 -16.26 1.38 16.32
C LEU A 8 -15.45 0.10 16.10
N LYS A 9 -16.09 -0.95 15.58
CA LYS A 9 -15.38 -2.12 15.09
C LYS A 9 -14.78 -1.79 13.73
N LEU A 10 -13.45 -1.66 13.72
CA LEU A 10 -12.67 -1.27 12.56
C LEU A 10 -11.94 -2.47 11.97
N THR A 11 -12.15 -2.70 10.68
CA THR A 11 -11.42 -3.70 9.89
C THR A 11 -10.74 -2.99 8.73
N VAL A 12 -9.48 -3.34 8.46
CA VAL A 12 -8.75 -2.87 7.28
C VAL A 12 -8.34 -4.07 6.45
N GLU A 13 -8.69 -4.06 5.18
CA GLU A 13 -8.21 -5.01 4.19
C GLU A 13 -7.16 -4.36 3.30
N LEU A 14 -6.05 -5.05 3.08
CA LEU A 14 -5.22 -4.86 1.91
C LEU A 14 -5.76 -5.76 0.81
N ARG A 15 -6.10 -5.14 -0.31
CA ARG A 15 -6.58 -5.83 -1.50
C ARG A 15 -5.63 -5.59 -2.66
N GLY A 16 -5.69 -6.49 -3.63
CA GLY A 16 -4.90 -6.42 -4.85
C GLY A 16 -5.76 -6.65 -6.07
N ALA A 17 -5.40 -6.06 -7.20
CA ALA A 17 -5.97 -6.38 -8.49
C ALA A 17 -4.85 -6.45 -9.55
N PRO A 18 -4.92 -7.39 -10.51
CA PRO A 18 -3.96 -7.42 -11.62
C PRO A 18 -4.03 -6.14 -12.45
N LEU A 19 -2.86 -5.64 -12.88
CA LEU A 19 -2.81 -4.53 -13.86
C LEU A 19 -3.35 -4.97 -15.23
N PRO A 20 -3.79 -4.04 -16.10
CA PRO A 20 -4.11 -4.37 -17.48
C PRO A 20 -2.96 -5.08 -18.22
N LYS A 21 -3.29 -5.74 -19.34
CA LYS A 21 -2.28 -6.36 -20.21
C LYS A 21 -1.26 -5.30 -20.69
N PRO A 22 0.03 -5.64 -20.81
CA PRO A 22 0.61 -7.00 -20.69
C PRO A 22 1.06 -7.41 -19.27
N LEU A 23 0.88 -6.55 -18.26
CA LEU A 23 1.47 -6.75 -16.93
C LEU A 23 0.61 -7.60 -15.98
N ASN A 24 -0.60 -7.96 -16.39
CA ASN A 24 -1.61 -8.66 -15.57
C ASN A 24 -1.15 -9.97 -14.90
N LYS A 25 -0.08 -10.61 -15.39
CA LYS A 25 0.44 -11.85 -14.80
C LYS A 25 1.54 -11.64 -13.75
N ILE A 26 2.15 -10.46 -13.71
CA ILE A 26 3.37 -10.21 -12.93
C ILE A 26 3.26 -9.01 -11.99
N ALA A 27 2.30 -8.12 -12.22
CA ALA A 27 2.13 -6.89 -11.46
C ALA A 27 0.74 -6.78 -10.84
N THR A 28 0.72 -6.42 -9.57
CA THR A 28 -0.49 -6.18 -8.79
C THR A 28 -0.54 -4.71 -8.39
N HIS A 29 -1.72 -4.10 -8.54
CA HIS A 29 -2.06 -2.82 -7.93
C HIS A 29 -2.68 -3.06 -6.57
N LEU A 30 -2.04 -2.55 -5.52
CA LEU A 30 -2.52 -2.69 -4.15
C LEU A 30 -3.29 -1.46 -3.68
N TYR A 31 -4.29 -1.67 -2.83
CA TYR A 31 -5.10 -0.63 -2.22
C TYR A 31 -5.68 -1.07 -0.88
N PHE A 32 -6.07 -0.12 -0.04
CA PHE A 32 -6.74 -0.41 1.23
C PHE A 32 -8.26 -0.30 1.10
N VAL A 33 -8.98 -1.13 1.85
CA VAL A 33 -10.40 -0.96 2.14
C VAL A 33 -10.60 -0.92 3.64
N ILE A 34 -11.31 0.09 4.13
CA ILE A 34 -11.59 0.31 5.54
C ILE A 34 -13.07 0.08 5.76
N TYR A 35 -13.41 -0.84 6.66
CA TYR A 35 -14.76 -1.10 7.11
C TYR A 35 -14.94 -0.59 8.53
N ARG A 36 -15.98 0.20 8.76
CA ARG A 36 -16.39 0.66 10.09
C ARG A 36 -17.81 0.22 10.37
N GLU A 37 -17.96 -0.60 11.39
CA GLU A 37 -19.27 -0.98 11.92
C GLU A 37 -19.57 -0.09 13.13
N LYS A 38 -20.67 0.66 13.08
CA LYS A 38 -21.25 1.31 14.26
C LYS A 38 -22.22 0.31 14.92
N PRO A 39 -22.05 -0.06 16.20
CA PRO A 39 -22.89 -1.08 16.84
C PRO A 39 -24.40 -0.79 16.83
N ASN A 40 -24.78 0.49 16.72
CA ASN A 40 -26.16 0.94 16.86
C ASN A 40 -26.77 1.49 15.56
N ASP A 41 -25.97 1.64 14.50
CA ASP A 41 -26.44 2.12 13.21
C ASP A 41 -26.17 1.00 12.20
N ASN A 42 -27.18 0.57 11.43
CA ASN A 42 -26.99 -0.38 10.30
C ASN A 42 -26.15 0.21 9.14
N ILE A 43 -25.39 1.27 9.41
CA ILE A 43 -24.53 1.96 8.46
C ILE A 43 -23.12 1.37 8.60
N ASN A 44 -22.78 0.49 7.66
CA ASN A 44 -21.42 0.04 7.46
C ASN A 44 -20.73 1.06 6.55
N LEU A 45 -19.81 1.88 7.10
CA LEU A 45 -18.98 2.75 6.27
C LEU A 45 -17.88 1.90 5.64
N CYS A 46 -17.76 1.98 4.32
CA CYS A 46 -16.74 1.29 3.56
C CYS A 46 -15.98 2.29 2.69
N GLU A 47 -14.68 2.42 2.94
CA GLU A 47 -13.82 3.42 2.28
C GLU A 47 -12.69 2.71 1.54
N ARG A 48 -12.56 2.92 0.24
CA ARG A 48 -11.41 2.47 -0.55
C ARG A 48 -10.39 3.59 -0.65
N TRP A 49 -9.13 3.29 -0.35
CA TRP A 49 -8.01 4.23 -0.45
C TRP A 49 -6.93 3.70 -1.36
N GLU A 50 -6.57 4.46 -2.38
CA GLU A 50 -5.55 4.10 -3.35
C GLU A 50 -4.78 5.30 -3.90
N LEU A 51 -3.58 5.04 -4.43
CA LEU A 51 -2.89 5.97 -5.30
C LEU A 51 -3.18 5.58 -6.75
N TRP A 52 -3.68 6.51 -7.56
CA TRP A 52 -4.08 6.30 -8.95
C TRP A 52 -3.24 7.10 -9.94
N GLU A 53 -3.13 6.63 -11.17
CA GLU A 53 -2.30 7.24 -12.21
C GLU A 53 -2.73 8.64 -12.59
N THR A 54 -4.04 8.91 -12.62
CA THR A 54 -4.60 10.22 -12.95
C THR A 54 -4.81 11.03 -11.67
N LYS A 55 -4.33 12.28 -11.65
CA LYS A 55 -4.61 13.21 -10.56
C LYS A 55 -6.08 13.61 -10.59
N ASN A 56 -6.71 13.69 -9.43
CA ASN A 56 -8.11 14.15 -9.27
C ASN A 56 -9.06 13.48 -10.28
N ALA A 57 -8.96 12.15 -10.42
CA ALA A 57 -9.56 11.35 -11.49
C ALA A 57 -11.09 11.19 -11.43
N PHE A 58 -11.77 11.87 -10.49
CA PHE A 58 -13.21 11.87 -10.46
C PHE A 58 -13.76 12.49 -11.75
N GLN A 59 -14.55 11.71 -12.48
CA GLN A 59 -15.37 12.26 -13.55
C GLN A 59 -16.40 13.20 -12.90
N LYS A 60 -16.79 14.27 -13.62
CA LYS A 60 -17.82 15.25 -13.17
C LYS A 60 -18.87 14.53 -12.32
N LYS A 61 -19.07 15.00 -11.07
CA LYS A 61 -20.12 14.54 -10.16
C LYS A 61 -21.36 14.21 -10.99
N ASP A 62 -21.70 12.94 -11.08
CA ASP A 62 -23.00 12.55 -11.58
C ASP A 62 -24.01 13.18 -10.61
N PRO A 63 -24.76 14.22 -11.04
CA PRO A 63 -25.65 14.96 -10.14
C PRO A 63 -26.74 14.06 -9.55
N ASP A 64 -27.02 12.93 -10.21
CA ASP A 64 -28.06 11.97 -9.85
C ASP A 64 -27.50 10.73 -9.11
N SER A 65 -26.17 10.65 -8.90
CA SER A 65 -25.58 9.59 -8.08
C SER A 65 -25.87 9.83 -6.59
N LEU A 66 -27.00 9.31 -6.13
CA LEU A 66 -27.45 9.32 -4.74
C LEU A 66 -26.50 8.58 -3.76
N GLU A 67 -25.40 7.99 -4.22
CA GLU A 67 -24.58 7.07 -3.43
C GLU A 67 -23.17 7.55 -3.03
N ASN A 68 -22.62 8.69 -3.49
CA ASN A 68 -21.20 9.00 -3.21
C ASN A 68 -20.88 10.47 -2.92
N ASN A 69 -21.39 11.00 -1.82
CA ASN A 69 -20.93 12.29 -1.28
C ASN A 69 -19.58 12.22 -0.54
N ASP A 70 -18.96 11.04 -0.43
CA ASP A 70 -17.74 10.80 0.36
C ASP A 70 -16.53 10.39 -0.51
N GLN A 71 -16.47 10.95 -1.72
CA GLN A 71 -15.32 10.87 -2.63
C GLN A 71 -14.37 12.04 -2.37
N ASP A 72 -13.07 11.75 -2.34
CA ASP A 72 -12.05 12.79 -2.12
C ASP A 72 -10.72 12.47 -2.80
N SER A 73 -9.98 13.49 -3.22
CA SER A 73 -8.71 13.33 -3.92
C SER A 73 -7.68 14.34 -3.46
N TYR A 74 -6.48 13.83 -3.22
CA TYR A 74 -5.30 14.58 -2.81
C TYR A 74 -4.20 14.34 -3.85
N GLY A 75 -4.36 14.96 -5.02
CA GLY A 75 -3.50 14.72 -6.18
C GLY A 75 -3.72 13.31 -6.74
N HIS A 76 -2.73 12.43 -6.61
CA HIS A 76 -2.85 11.02 -7.02
C HIS A 76 -3.49 10.12 -5.96
N ILE A 77 -3.68 10.55 -4.72
CA ILE A 77 -4.34 9.74 -3.68
C ILE A 77 -5.85 9.96 -3.80
N HIS A 78 -6.62 8.88 -3.77
CA HIS A 78 -8.07 8.92 -3.86
C HIS A 78 -8.74 8.09 -2.78
N LYS A 79 -9.84 8.65 -2.27
CA LYS A 79 -10.86 7.99 -1.49
C LYS A 79 -12.05 7.67 -2.40
N ASN A 80 -12.46 6.41 -2.45
CA ASN A 80 -13.67 5.95 -3.16
C ASN A 80 -13.68 6.28 -4.66
N LEU A 81 -12.52 6.29 -5.33
CA LEU A 81 -12.43 6.40 -6.80
C LEU A 81 -13.13 5.24 -7.52
N LYS A 82 -13.04 4.04 -6.94
CA LYS A 82 -13.70 2.83 -7.40
C LYS A 82 -14.44 2.15 -6.25
N ALA A 83 -15.32 1.21 -6.56
CA ALA A 83 -15.94 0.40 -5.53
C ALA A 83 -14.88 -0.46 -4.78
N PRO A 84 -15.13 -0.85 -3.53
CA PRO A 84 -14.16 -1.59 -2.70
C PRO A 84 -13.63 -2.87 -3.35
N ASN A 85 -14.49 -3.62 -4.04
CA ASN A 85 -14.14 -4.90 -4.65
C ASN A 85 -13.83 -4.80 -6.15
N ASP A 86 -13.80 -3.59 -6.72
CA ASP A 86 -13.48 -3.42 -8.13
C ASP A 86 -12.02 -3.72 -8.45
N GLY A 87 -11.80 -4.40 -9.58
CA GLY A 87 -10.49 -4.51 -10.20
C GLY A 87 -9.99 -3.18 -10.80
N VAL A 88 -8.83 -3.24 -11.45
CA VAL A 88 -8.18 -2.10 -12.13
C VAL A 88 -8.00 -2.32 -13.63
N GLY A 89 -8.83 -3.18 -14.22
CA GLY A 89 -8.85 -3.48 -15.66
C GLY A 89 -8.08 -4.75 -16.08
N GLY A 90 -7.26 -5.33 -15.20
CA GLY A 90 -6.54 -6.58 -15.48
C GLY A 90 -7.21 -7.87 -15.00
N GLY A 91 -8.25 -7.75 -14.16
CA GLY A 91 -8.93 -8.88 -13.53
C GLY A 91 -9.64 -8.47 -12.24
N PRO A 92 -10.28 -9.43 -11.53
CA PRO A 92 -10.99 -9.15 -10.30
C PRO A 92 -10.05 -8.74 -9.16
N SER A 93 -10.59 -8.00 -8.19
CA SER A 93 -9.95 -7.77 -6.90
C SER A 93 -9.85 -9.06 -6.09
N PHE A 94 -8.78 -9.22 -5.33
CA PHE A 94 -8.58 -10.29 -4.36
C PHE A 94 -8.07 -9.76 -3.03
N LEU A 95 -8.40 -10.48 -1.95
CA LEU A 95 -7.92 -10.17 -0.61
C LEU A 95 -6.45 -10.58 -0.47
N VAL A 96 -5.62 -9.67 0.04
CA VAL A 96 -4.20 -9.93 0.33
C VAL A 96 -3.99 -10.14 1.83
N LYS A 97 -4.57 -9.26 2.67
CA LYS A 97 -4.47 -9.34 4.13
C LYS A 97 -5.60 -8.58 4.81
N THR A 98 -6.04 -9.08 5.96
CA THR A 98 -6.97 -8.37 6.85
C THR A 98 -6.28 -8.04 8.17
N TRP A 99 -6.52 -6.85 8.69
CA TRP A 99 -6.18 -6.41 10.05
C TRP A 99 -7.44 -5.96 10.79
N ILE A 100 -7.45 -6.22 12.09
CA ILE A 100 -8.49 -5.80 13.04
C ILE A 100 -7.84 -5.16 14.27
N GLY A 101 -8.63 -4.52 15.12
CA GLY A 101 -8.17 -3.98 16.41
C GLY A 101 -7.09 -2.90 16.27
N GLU A 102 -6.05 -2.97 17.10
CA GLU A 102 -5.00 -1.94 17.16
C GLU A 102 -4.28 -1.73 15.81
N ASN A 103 -4.02 -2.81 15.07
CA ASN A 103 -3.34 -2.72 13.78
C ASN A 103 -4.21 -2.03 12.72
N ALA A 104 -5.51 -2.35 12.68
CA ALA A 104 -6.46 -1.65 11.82
C ALA A 104 -6.53 -0.15 12.16
N LEU A 105 -6.54 0.18 13.47
CA LEU A 105 -6.57 1.55 13.95
C LEU A 105 -5.32 2.33 13.53
N LYS A 106 -4.12 1.76 13.69
CA LYS A 106 -2.86 2.37 13.28
C LYS A 106 -2.82 2.65 11.77
N ILE A 107 -3.23 1.68 10.96
CA ILE A 107 -3.27 1.86 9.50
C ILE A 107 -4.25 2.98 9.14
N ASN A 108 -5.47 2.92 9.68
CA ASN A 108 -6.48 3.93 9.46
C ASN A 108 -5.97 5.33 9.80
N GLN A 109 -5.46 5.55 11.01
CA GLN A 109 -4.91 6.85 11.43
C GLN A 109 -3.76 7.33 10.53
N THR A 110 -2.92 6.40 10.08
CA THR A 110 -1.79 6.70 9.19
C THR A 110 -2.27 7.13 7.81
N ILE A 111 -3.31 6.51 7.24
CA ILE A 111 -3.89 6.91 5.95
C ILE A 111 -4.31 8.38 6.01
N TYR A 112 -5.19 8.75 6.95
CA TYR A 112 -5.69 10.12 7.05
C TYR A 112 -4.58 11.14 7.34
N SER A 113 -3.65 10.83 8.23
CA SER A 113 -2.55 11.76 8.55
C SER A 113 -1.51 11.91 7.43
N CYS A 114 -1.34 10.88 6.59
CA CYS A 114 -0.32 10.90 5.54
C CYS A 114 -0.80 11.50 4.22
N ASN A 115 -2.10 11.56 3.96
CA ASN A 115 -2.62 11.98 2.66
C ASN A 115 -2.15 13.40 2.27
N ASP A 116 -2.16 14.33 3.23
CA ASP A 116 -1.68 15.70 2.97
C ASP A 116 -0.16 15.79 2.79
N ASN A 117 0.61 14.88 3.40
CA ASN A 117 2.07 14.96 3.49
C ASN A 117 2.79 13.80 2.77
N PHE A 118 2.10 13.07 1.90
CA PHE A 118 2.74 12.00 1.13
C PHE A 118 3.66 12.60 0.07
N SER A 119 4.95 12.32 0.18
CA SER A 119 6.01 12.93 -0.64
C SER A 119 5.82 12.76 -2.14
N TYR A 120 5.05 11.75 -2.57
CA TYR A 120 4.81 11.45 -3.98
C TYR A 120 3.38 11.73 -4.43
N LYS A 121 2.58 12.51 -3.68
CA LYS A 121 1.18 12.83 -4.07
C LYS A 121 1.05 13.54 -5.42
N ALA A 122 2.13 14.15 -5.90
CA ALA A 122 2.20 14.86 -7.19
C ALA A 122 2.87 14.06 -8.31
N TYR A 123 3.35 12.84 -8.06
CA TYR A 123 4.09 12.03 -9.03
C TYR A 123 3.56 10.60 -9.04
N TYR A 124 3.34 10.06 -10.22
CA TYR A 124 3.00 8.65 -10.42
C TYR A 124 3.86 8.09 -11.55
N LEU A 125 4.60 7.02 -11.26
CA LEU A 125 5.36 6.25 -12.22
C LEU A 125 4.89 4.80 -12.13
N PRO A 126 4.16 4.29 -13.14
CA PRO A 126 3.65 2.91 -13.12
C PRO A 126 4.76 1.88 -12.83
N TRP A 127 5.98 2.18 -13.31
CA TRP A 127 7.14 1.34 -13.15
C TRP A 127 8.44 2.16 -13.03
N PRO A 128 9.37 1.82 -12.11
CA PRO A 128 9.19 0.92 -10.97
C PRO A 128 8.61 1.64 -9.74
N GLY A 129 8.12 2.88 -9.87
CA GLY A 129 7.58 3.68 -8.76
C GLY A 129 8.07 5.13 -8.81
N PRO A 130 7.48 6.05 -8.03
CA PRO A 130 6.47 5.80 -7.01
C PRO A 130 5.09 5.49 -7.62
N ASN A 131 4.41 4.46 -7.11
CA ASN A 131 3.08 4.03 -7.54
C ASN A 131 2.22 3.58 -6.34
N SER A 132 1.09 2.91 -6.60
CA SER A 132 0.20 2.38 -5.56
C SER A 132 0.92 1.49 -4.55
N ASN A 133 1.83 0.63 -4.99
CA ASN A 133 2.59 -0.24 -4.09
C ASN A 133 3.56 0.54 -3.20
N THR A 134 4.15 1.63 -3.71
CA THR A 134 4.95 2.56 -2.91
C THR A 134 4.11 3.23 -1.82
N TYR A 135 2.89 3.68 -2.16
CA TYR A 135 1.96 4.27 -1.20
C TYR A 135 1.61 3.28 -0.08
N ILE A 136 1.21 2.06 -0.43
CA ILE A 136 0.89 1.00 0.55
C ILE A 136 2.10 0.69 1.43
N SER A 137 3.30 0.51 0.86
CA SER A 137 4.50 0.28 1.65
C SER A 137 4.77 1.43 2.63
N SER A 138 4.56 2.67 2.22
CA SER A 138 4.78 3.84 3.07
C SER A 138 3.80 3.90 4.24
N ILE A 139 2.52 3.58 4.00
CA ILE A 139 1.50 3.51 5.05
C ILE A 139 1.85 2.41 6.05
N LEU A 140 2.21 1.20 5.60
CA LEU A 140 2.59 0.10 6.49
C LEU A 140 3.84 0.44 7.32
N GLU A 141 4.85 1.07 6.72
CA GLU A 141 6.07 1.51 7.40
C GLU A 141 5.79 2.58 8.46
N LYS A 142 5.03 3.63 8.11
CA LYS A 142 4.67 4.71 9.04
C LYS A 142 3.74 4.26 10.16
N SER A 143 2.84 3.31 9.88
CA SER A 143 1.96 2.67 10.88
C SER A 143 2.67 1.61 11.73
N ARG A 144 3.95 1.33 11.43
CA ARG A 144 4.79 0.30 12.10
C ARG A 144 4.16 -1.10 12.05
N ILE A 145 3.51 -1.44 10.95
CA ILE A 145 2.92 -2.76 10.73
C ILE A 145 3.97 -3.67 10.08
N PRO A 146 4.40 -4.76 10.75
CA PRO A 146 5.41 -5.67 10.22
C PRO A 146 4.79 -6.61 9.18
N TYR A 147 4.52 -6.09 7.98
CA TYR A 147 3.98 -6.86 6.86
C TYR A 147 4.81 -6.67 5.60
N SER A 148 5.23 -7.78 4.99
CA SER A 148 5.96 -7.78 3.72
C SER A 148 4.97 -7.88 2.57
N LEU A 149 4.99 -6.92 1.65
CA LEU A 149 4.12 -6.92 0.48
C LEU A 149 4.53 -8.04 -0.51
N PRO A 150 3.57 -8.62 -1.26
CA PRO A 150 3.85 -9.64 -2.26
C PRO A 150 4.91 -9.22 -3.28
N ILE A 151 5.63 -10.19 -3.85
CA ILE A 151 6.65 -9.93 -4.87
C ILE A 151 6.07 -9.29 -6.15
N SER A 152 4.78 -9.53 -6.42
CA SER A 152 4.04 -8.92 -7.53
C SER A 152 3.70 -7.44 -7.31
N ALA A 153 3.90 -6.91 -6.11
CA ALA A 153 3.66 -5.51 -5.78
C ALA A 153 4.86 -4.64 -6.22
N ILE A 154 5.04 -4.53 -7.53
CA ILE A 154 6.20 -3.87 -8.12
C ILE A 154 6.20 -2.38 -7.76
N GLY A 155 7.33 -1.92 -7.24
CA GLY A 155 7.50 -0.57 -6.70
C GLY A 155 7.23 -0.39 -5.21
N LYS A 156 6.90 -1.47 -4.48
CA LYS A 156 6.84 -1.47 -3.01
C LYS A 156 8.13 -0.98 -2.35
N ASP A 157 9.28 -1.29 -2.96
CA ASP A 157 10.61 -0.96 -2.44
C ASP A 157 11.14 0.37 -3.00
N TRP A 158 10.34 1.12 -3.76
CA TRP A 158 10.75 2.42 -4.26
C TRP A 158 11.05 3.35 -3.10
N ARG A 159 12.25 3.93 -3.08
CA ARG A 159 12.60 4.95 -2.11
C ARG A 159 13.17 6.23 -2.76
N GLY A 160 13.34 6.25 -4.08
CA GLY A 160 13.89 7.37 -4.85
C GLY A 160 14.95 6.91 -5.84
N LEU A 161 15.47 7.84 -6.64
CA LEU A 161 16.47 7.53 -7.67
C LEU A 161 17.85 7.21 -7.09
N PHE A 162 18.17 7.73 -5.90
CA PHE A 162 19.45 7.50 -5.25
C PHE A 162 19.21 7.28 -3.78
N GLN A 163 19.76 6.19 -3.26
CA GLN A 163 19.68 5.90 -1.85
C GLN A 163 20.86 5.12 -1.33
N TYR A 164 21.26 5.50 -0.12
CA TYR A 164 22.29 4.81 0.64
C TYR A 164 21.87 4.85 2.11
N LYS A 165 21.76 3.68 2.73
CA LYS A 165 21.50 3.55 4.16
C LYS A 165 22.37 2.44 4.74
N LYS A 166 23.02 2.74 5.85
CA LYS A 166 23.75 1.76 6.67
C LYS A 166 23.17 1.79 8.07
N ASP A 167 22.72 0.66 8.55
CA ASP A 167 22.21 0.49 9.90
C ASP A 167 23.18 -0.40 10.68
N ARG A 168 23.74 0.16 11.76
CA ARG A 168 24.74 -0.51 12.59
C ARG A 168 24.10 -1.54 13.53
N GLU A 169 22.86 -1.31 13.96
CA GLU A 169 22.16 -2.18 14.91
C GLU A 169 21.74 -3.47 14.22
N THR A 170 21.11 -3.35 13.06
CA THR A 170 20.70 -4.53 12.25
C THR A 170 21.82 -5.09 11.38
N LYS A 171 23.02 -4.48 11.41
CA LYS A 171 24.15 -4.77 10.51
C LYS A 171 23.70 -4.87 9.06
N SER A 172 22.84 -3.94 8.64
CA SER A 172 22.27 -3.92 7.30
C SER A 172 22.83 -2.79 6.43
N PHE A 173 22.86 -3.06 5.14
CA PHE A 173 23.30 -2.14 4.10
C PHE A 173 22.24 -2.12 3.00
N ILE A 174 21.84 -0.92 2.58
CA ILE A 174 20.92 -0.71 1.46
C ILE A 174 21.53 0.32 0.54
N PHE A 175 21.54 0.01 -0.75
CA PHE A 175 21.92 0.91 -1.82
C PHE A 175 20.87 0.83 -2.94
N GLN A 176 20.50 1.98 -3.50
CA GLN A 176 19.65 2.07 -4.68
C GLN A 176 20.20 3.13 -5.62
N ILE A 177 20.31 2.79 -6.89
CA ILE A 177 20.61 3.70 -7.99
C ILE A 177 19.64 3.42 -9.14
N LEU A 178 18.85 4.42 -9.49
CA LEU A 178 17.78 4.33 -10.49
C LEU A 178 16.88 3.12 -10.21
N THR A 179 16.96 2.11 -11.07
CA THR A 179 16.16 0.88 -11.03
C THR A 179 16.91 -0.31 -10.46
N PHE A 180 18.20 -0.15 -10.13
CA PHE A 180 19.01 -1.15 -9.45
C PHE A 180 19.05 -0.87 -7.95
N GLY A 181 18.92 -1.90 -7.14
CA GLY A 181 19.10 -1.81 -5.70
C GLY A 181 19.70 -3.08 -5.13
N PHE A 182 20.35 -2.95 -3.99
CA PHE A 182 20.87 -4.07 -3.23
C PHE A 182 20.62 -3.82 -1.75
N LYS A 183 20.07 -4.82 -1.09
CA LYS A 183 19.91 -4.83 0.36
C LYS A 183 20.60 -6.05 0.92
N TYR A 184 21.33 -5.85 1.99
CA TYR A 184 22.03 -6.90 2.72
C TYR A 184 21.67 -6.77 4.19
N VAL A 185 21.27 -7.87 4.81
CA VAL A 185 21.07 -7.97 6.25
C VAL A 185 21.94 -9.12 6.74
N ALA A 186 22.97 -8.80 7.53
CA ALA A 186 23.95 -9.78 7.98
C ALA A 186 23.26 -11.01 8.61
N ASN A 187 23.74 -12.20 8.24
CA ASN A 187 23.25 -13.50 8.73
C ASN A 187 21.76 -13.78 8.50
N ARG A 188 21.10 -13.06 7.59
CA ARG A 188 19.68 -13.28 7.28
C ARG A 188 19.44 -13.46 5.79
N PHE A 189 19.68 -12.43 5.01
CA PHE A 189 19.41 -12.46 3.57
C PHE A 189 20.12 -11.32 2.85
N TRP A 190 20.17 -11.44 1.53
CA TRP A 190 20.37 -10.32 0.63
C TRP A 190 19.26 -10.25 -0.41
N GLU A 191 18.97 -9.04 -0.88
CA GLU A 191 17.97 -8.76 -1.91
C GLU A 191 18.65 -7.96 -3.04
N ILE A 192 18.35 -8.31 -4.28
CA ILE A 192 18.67 -7.50 -5.45
C ILE A 192 17.35 -6.98 -6.02
N HIS A 193 17.33 -5.68 -6.28
CA HIS A 193 16.30 -5.04 -7.08
C HIS A 193 16.88 -4.74 -8.45
N PHE A 194 16.19 -5.16 -9.52
CA PHE A 194 16.56 -4.78 -10.88
C PHE A 194 15.31 -4.51 -11.68
N LEU A 195 15.21 -3.30 -12.25
CA LEU A 195 14.03 -2.86 -12.97
C LEU A 195 12.75 -3.03 -12.14
N GLY A 196 12.77 -2.82 -10.81
CA GLY A 196 11.58 -2.96 -9.97
C GLY A 196 11.18 -4.40 -9.60
N PHE A 197 11.83 -5.42 -10.16
CA PHE A 197 11.74 -6.79 -9.67
C PHE A 197 12.64 -6.96 -8.46
N THR A 198 12.20 -7.77 -7.50
CA THR A 198 12.96 -8.10 -6.29
C THR A 198 13.28 -9.59 -6.29
N TYR A 199 14.56 -9.93 -6.12
CA TYR A 199 15.01 -11.29 -5.83
C TYR A 199 15.59 -11.31 -4.42
N VAL A 200 15.23 -12.33 -3.63
CA VAL A 200 15.67 -12.49 -2.24
C VAL A 200 16.38 -13.84 -2.09
N HIS A 201 17.57 -13.81 -1.49
CA HIS A 201 18.29 -15.01 -1.10
C HIS A 201 18.46 -15.05 0.41
N HIS A 202 17.95 -16.09 1.04
CA HIS A 202 18.12 -16.32 2.47
C HIS A 202 19.43 -17.06 2.75
N HIS A 203 20.17 -16.61 3.75
CA HIS A 203 21.32 -17.36 4.24
C HIS A 203 20.81 -18.63 4.93
N SER A 204 21.36 -19.79 4.57
CA SER A 204 21.11 -21.03 5.31
C SER A 204 21.65 -20.88 6.72
N THR A 205 20.78 -20.85 7.73
CA THR A 205 21.19 -21.10 9.10
C THR A 205 21.56 -22.58 9.18
N GLU A 206 22.84 -22.90 9.35
CA GLU A 206 23.26 -24.25 9.74
C GLU A 206 22.44 -24.67 10.96
N LYS A 207 21.84 -25.87 10.84
CA LYS A 207 21.11 -26.53 11.90
C LYS A 207 21.99 -26.56 13.15
N GLN A 208 21.42 -26.16 14.29
CA GLN A 208 21.97 -26.53 15.58
C GLN A 208 22.10 -28.07 15.62
N SER A 209 23.34 -28.50 15.81
CA SER A 209 23.75 -29.88 16.05
C SER A 209 22.94 -30.47 17.20
N THR A 210 22.34 -31.63 16.98
CA THR A 210 22.08 -32.63 18.04
C THR A 210 23.39 -33.21 18.52
#